data_AF-A0A166CQH9-F1
#
_entry.id   AF-A0A166CQH9-F1
#
_cell.length_a   1.000
_cell.length_b   1.000
_cell.length_c   1.000
_cell.angle_alpha   90.00
_cell.angle_beta   90.00
_cell.angle_gamma   90.00
#
_symmetry.space_group_name_H-M   'P 1'
#
loop_
_entity.id
_entity.type
_entity.pdbx_description
1 polymer ?
#
loop_
_entity_poly.entity_id
_entity_poly.type
_entity_poly.pdbx_seq_one_letter_code
_entity_poly.pdbx_strand_id
1 'polypeptide(L)'
;MDFKKIKNTILKFKTNIFYLNSNSSSSNNNTNSTNNINNTNSANNINNTNNNTNNNVINFKKARQKPIDNHGQLSIELILILMITIIILITITLPILSTVIDTSLDGSDILESKAEISKLANAVDRVYSEGRGSKETVNLNLPWDLRVAIYSDGLYLNQTTPYSKLSFTHVLSDGSFKTVEFNLSCGNLNEELYLSKGINNIAVNWPLDTDAIEITSV
;
A
#
# COMPACT_ATOMS: atom_id res chain seq x y z
N MET A 1 -0.98 5.73 -17.48
CA MET A 1 -1.46 4.37 -17.16
C MET A 1 -2.97 4.44 -16.95
N ASP A 2 -3.76 3.74 -17.76
CA ASP A 2 -5.19 4.05 -17.96
C ASP A 2 -6.11 3.23 -17.02
N PHE A 3 -6.50 3.84 -15.89
CA PHE A 3 -7.29 3.23 -14.82
C PHE A 3 -8.62 2.62 -15.28
N LYS A 4 -9.16 3.05 -16.44
CA LYS A 4 -10.41 2.51 -17.00
C LYS A 4 -10.25 1.08 -17.53
N LYS A 5 -9.08 0.74 -18.07
CA LYS A 5 -8.77 -0.64 -18.53
C LYS A 5 -8.60 -1.62 -17.36
N ILE A 6 -8.03 -1.15 -16.25
CA ILE A 6 -7.82 -1.96 -15.04
C ILE A 6 -9.18 -2.32 -14.40
N LYS A 7 -10.09 -1.35 -14.28
CA LYS A 7 -11.43 -1.57 -13.71
C LYS A 7 -12.25 -2.61 -14.49
N ASN A 8 -12.21 -2.55 -15.82
CA ASN A 8 -12.91 -3.53 -16.67
C ASN A 8 -12.32 -4.94 -16.60
N THR A 9 -11.01 -5.06 -16.36
CA THR A 9 -10.35 -6.38 -16.23
C THR A 9 -10.71 -7.05 -14.91
N ILE A 10 -10.77 -6.28 -13.82
CA ILE A 10 -11.19 -6.76 -12.49
C ILE A 10 -12.67 -7.20 -12.51
N LEU A 11 -13.54 -6.45 -13.19
CA LEU A 11 -14.96 -6.80 -13.27
C LEU A 11 -15.20 -8.13 -14.02
N LYS A 12 -14.44 -8.37 -15.11
CA LYS A 12 -14.48 -9.64 -15.86
C LYS A 12 -13.97 -10.84 -15.05
N PHE A 13 -12.97 -10.63 -14.19
CA PHE A 13 -12.47 -11.68 -13.30
C PHE A 13 -13.51 -12.09 -12.25
N LYS A 14 -14.27 -11.12 -11.72
CA LYS A 14 -15.30 -11.37 -10.71
C LYS A 14 -16.50 -12.16 -11.25
N THR A 15 -16.88 -11.94 -12.51
CA THR A 15 -17.95 -12.71 -13.16
C THR A 15 -17.53 -14.15 -13.45
N ASN A 16 -16.29 -14.40 -13.87
CA ASN A 16 -15.82 -15.76 -14.16
C ASN A 16 -15.74 -16.66 -12.91
N ILE A 17 -15.38 -16.11 -11.75
CA ILE A 17 -15.34 -16.88 -10.50
C ILE A 17 -16.75 -17.27 -10.04
N PHE A 18 -17.76 -16.42 -10.29
CA PHE A 18 -19.13 -16.71 -9.87
C PHE A 18 -19.81 -17.82 -10.70
N TYR A 19 -19.42 -17.98 -11.97
CA TYR A 19 -19.93 -19.09 -12.81
C TYR A 19 -19.23 -20.43 -12.56
N LEU A 20 -18.01 -20.43 -12.01
CA LEU A 20 -17.27 -21.66 -11.72
C LEU A 20 -17.73 -22.35 -10.43
N ASN A 21 -18.41 -21.64 -9.53
CA ASN A 21 -18.78 -22.18 -8.21
C ASN A 21 -20.19 -22.82 -8.13
N SER A 22 -20.97 -22.82 -9.22
CA SER A 22 -22.33 -23.38 -9.25
C SER A 22 -22.45 -24.78 -9.86
N ASN A 23 -21.35 -25.39 -10.33
CA ASN A 23 -21.38 -26.66 -11.06
C ASN A 23 -20.66 -27.85 -10.38
N SER A 24 -20.48 -27.85 -9.06
CA SER A 24 -19.90 -28.99 -8.36
C SER A 24 -20.74 -29.48 -7.19
N SER A 25 -21.78 -30.26 -7.49
CA SER A 25 -22.26 -31.36 -6.62
C SER A 25 -23.34 -32.17 -7.35
N SER A 26 -22.89 -33.01 -8.29
CA SER A 26 -23.61 -34.22 -8.67
C SER A 26 -22.63 -35.38 -8.51
N SER A 27 -22.88 -36.25 -7.53
CA SER A 27 -22.39 -37.62 -7.59
C SER A 27 -23.39 -38.52 -6.88
N ASN A 28 -24.09 -39.26 -7.73
CA ASN A 28 -24.84 -40.47 -7.45
C ASN A 28 -24.14 -41.38 -6.45
N ASN A 29 -24.91 -42.00 -5.54
CA ASN A 29 -24.79 -43.44 -5.38
C ASN A 29 -26.17 -44.09 -5.18
N ASN A 30 -26.34 -45.10 -6.00
CA ASN A 30 -27.49 -45.95 -6.26
C ASN A 30 -27.75 -46.91 -5.09
N THR A 31 -29.01 -47.25 -4.78
CA THR A 31 -29.55 -48.62 -4.92
C THR A 31 -30.93 -48.78 -4.29
N ASN A 32 -31.82 -49.35 -5.12
CA ASN A 32 -32.91 -50.28 -4.79
C ASN A 32 -34.09 -49.79 -3.93
N SER A 33 -35.26 -49.66 -4.55
CA SER A 33 -36.18 -50.79 -4.74
C SER A 33 -37.64 -50.33 -4.94
N THR A 34 -38.18 -50.71 -6.10
CA THR A 34 -39.56 -51.20 -6.35
C THR A 34 -40.81 -50.30 -6.16
N ASN A 35 -41.49 -50.14 -7.31
CA ASN A 35 -42.93 -50.35 -7.57
C ASN A 35 -43.91 -49.30 -7.01
N ASN A 36 -44.45 -48.40 -7.86
CA ASN A 36 -45.58 -48.61 -8.77
C ASN A 36 -46.90 -48.90 -8.02
N ILE A 37 -47.87 -47.98 -8.10
CA ILE A 37 -49.28 -48.23 -8.45
C ILE A 37 -49.97 -46.88 -8.71
N ASN A 38 -50.46 -46.74 -9.94
CA ASN A 38 -51.45 -45.76 -10.36
C ASN A 38 -52.86 -46.30 -10.08
N ASN A 39 -53.78 -45.36 -9.77
CA ASN A 39 -55.18 -45.33 -10.24
C ASN A 39 -56.18 -46.37 -9.67
N THR A 40 -57.32 -45.90 -9.16
CA THR A 40 -58.65 -46.04 -9.79
C THR A 40 -59.80 -45.70 -8.83
N ASN A 41 -60.81 -45.05 -9.40
CA ASN A 41 -62.14 -44.81 -8.83
C ASN A 41 -62.87 -46.15 -8.55
N SER A 42 -63.67 -46.21 -7.50
CA SER A 42 -64.96 -46.92 -7.56
C SER A 42 -65.90 -46.50 -6.43
N ALA A 43 -67.17 -46.37 -6.81
CA ALA A 43 -68.30 -45.94 -6.02
C ALA A 43 -68.86 -47.04 -5.11
N ASN A 44 -69.75 -46.61 -4.20
CA ASN A 44 -70.82 -47.37 -3.55
C ASN A 44 -70.42 -48.51 -2.60
N ASN A 45 -70.81 -48.45 -1.33
CA ASN A 45 -72.15 -48.88 -0.89
C ASN A 45 -72.29 -48.73 0.64
N ILE A 46 -73.50 -48.41 1.06
CA ILE A 46 -73.97 -48.28 2.43
C ILE A 46 -74.15 -49.69 3.01
N ASN A 47 -73.70 -49.96 4.25
CA ASN A 47 -74.55 -50.50 5.32
C ASN A 47 -73.78 -50.81 6.62
N ASN A 48 -74.10 -49.97 7.60
CA ASN A 48 -74.19 -50.18 9.04
C ASN A 48 -74.25 -51.65 9.51
N THR A 49 -73.37 -52.07 10.42
CA THR A 49 -73.73 -52.89 11.59
C THR A 49 -72.65 -52.75 12.66
N ASN A 50 -73.11 -52.28 13.83
CA ASN A 50 -72.43 -52.16 15.11
C ASN A 50 -71.53 -53.37 15.44
N ASN A 51 -70.31 -53.10 15.93
CA ASN A 51 -69.70 -53.94 16.95
C ASN A 51 -68.89 -53.06 17.92
N ASN A 52 -69.35 -53.10 19.16
CA ASN A 52 -68.83 -52.42 20.33
C ASN A 52 -67.47 -53.02 20.72
N THR A 53 -66.41 -52.22 20.74
CA THR A 53 -65.17 -52.60 21.42
C THR A 53 -64.48 -51.37 22.00
N ASN A 54 -64.52 -51.30 23.32
CA ASN A 54 -63.82 -50.36 24.18
C ASN A 54 -62.36 -50.18 23.74
N ASN A 55 -61.97 -48.96 23.39
CA ASN A 55 -60.56 -48.60 23.27
C ASN A 55 -60.33 -47.24 23.96
N ASN A 56 -59.53 -47.31 25.03
CA ASN A 56 -59.02 -46.22 25.83
C ASN A 56 -58.66 -44.97 24.99
N VAL A 57 -59.34 -43.85 25.25
CA VAL A 57 -58.88 -42.54 24.76
C VAL A 57 -57.66 -42.15 25.59
N ILE A 58 -56.48 -42.49 25.07
CA ILE A 58 -55.21 -41.99 25.57
C ILE A 58 -55.20 -40.48 25.30
N ASN A 59 -55.33 -39.67 26.35
CA ASN A 59 -55.16 -38.22 26.24
C ASN A 59 -53.72 -37.92 25.80
N PHE A 60 -53.53 -37.60 24.51
CA PHE A 60 -52.29 -37.03 24.03
C PHE A 60 -52.11 -35.65 24.66
N LYS A 61 -51.37 -35.60 25.76
CA LYS A 61 -50.85 -34.36 26.33
C LYS A 61 -49.97 -33.71 25.27
N LYS A 62 -50.49 -32.70 24.57
CA LYS A 62 -49.76 -31.89 23.60
C LYS A 62 -48.47 -31.40 24.25
N ALA A 63 -47.32 -31.93 23.82
CA ALA A 63 -46.02 -31.43 24.24
C ALA A 63 -45.93 -29.97 23.81
N ARG A 64 -45.90 -29.05 24.78
CA ARG A 64 -45.56 -27.65 24.50
C ARG A 64 -44.14 -27.67 23.95
N GLN A 65 -43.96 -27.29 22.69
CA GLN A 65 -42.65 -26.87 22.23
C GLN A 65 -42.25 -25.66 23.09
N LYS A 66 -41.19 -25.83 23.88
CA LYS A 66 -40.53 -24.74 24.58
C LYS A 66 -40.03 -23.79 23.49
N PRO A 67 -40.42 -22.50 23.47
CA PRO A 67 -39.82 -21.55 22.55
C PRO A 67 -38.31 -21.56 22.84
N ILE A 68 -37.50 -21.74 21.80
CA ILE A 68 -36.06 -21.65 21.92
C ILE A 68 -35.76 -20.18 22.22
N ASP A 69 -35.05 -19.93 23.30
CA ASP A 69 -34.72 -18.60 23.76
C ASP A 69 -33.62 -18.03 22.83
N ASN A 70 -34.01 -17.47 21.67
CA ASN A 70 -33.09 -17.01 20.61
C ASN A 70 -32.13 -15.87 21.01
N HIS A 71 -32.28 -15.32 22.22
CA HIS A 71 -31.50 -14.20 22.72
C HIS A 71 -30.01 -14.56 22.90
N GLY A 72 -29.70 -15.80 23.30
CA GLY A 72 -28.33 -16.29 23.44
C GLY A 72 -27.63 -16.54 22.09
N GLN A 73 -28.39 -17.05 21.10
CA GLN A 73 -27.90 -17.28 19.74
C GLN A 73 -27.60 -15.97 19.00
N LEU A 74 -28.44 -14.95 19.19
CA LEU A 74 -28.20 -13.63 18.61
C LEU A 74 -26.93 -12.97 19.17
N SER A 75 -26.67 -13.17 20.47
CA SER A 75 -25.50 -12.60 21.14
C SER A 75 -24.19 -13.22 20.67
N ILE A 76 -24.15 -14.55 20.45
CA ILE A 76 -22.94 -15.23 19.98
C ILE A 76 -22.63 -14.89 18.51
N GLU A 77 -23.67 -14.75 17.67
CA GLU A 77 -23.52 -14.35 16.27
C GLU A 77 -22.96 -12.93 16.16
N LEU A 78 -23.44 -12.02 17.02
CA LEU A 78 -22.92 -10.65 17.09
C LEU A 78 -21.45 -10.61 17.54
N ILE A 79 -21.06 -11.44 18.50
CA ILE A 79 -19.66 -11.54 18.95
C ILE A 79 -18.77 -12.11 17.84
N LEU A 80 -19.25 -13.12 17.10
CA LEU A 80 -18.51 -13.72 16.00
C LEU A 80 -18.27 -12.71 14.87
N ILE A 81 -19.32 -12.00 14.42
CA ILE A 81 -19.19 -11.01 13.35
C ILE A 81 -18.29 -9.84 13.78
N LEU A 82 -18.37 -9.42 15.05
CA LEU A 82 -17.48 -8.40 15.60
C LEU A 82 -16.02 -8.85 15.57
N MET A 83 -15.75 -10.08 16.00
CA MET A 83 -14.40 -10.62 16.03
C MET A 83 -13.80 -10.72 14.62
N ILE A 84 -14.56 -11.23 13.66
CA ILE A 84 -14.14 -11.30 12.25
C ILE A 84 -13.88 -9.89 11.70
N THR A 85 -14.74 -8.92 12.02
CA THR A 85 -14.58 -7.52 11.59
C THR A 85 -13.29 -6.92 12.14
N ILE A 86 -12.96 -7.17 13.42
CA ILE A 86 -11.72 -6.70 14.03
C ILE A 86 -10.50 -7.36 13.36
N ILE A 87 -10.55 -8.66 13.06
CA ILE A 87 -9.45 -9.35 12.36
C ILE A 87 -9.22 -8.73 10.99
N ILE A 88 -10.29 -8.51 10.20
CA ILE A 88 -10.20 -7.89 8.88
C ILE A 88 -9.62 -6.48 8.99
N LEU A 89 -10.09 -5.70 9.98
CA LEU A 89 -9.61 -4.34 10.22
C LEU A 89 -8.11 -4.33 10.50
N ILE A 90 -7.64 -5.13 11.46
CA ILE A 90 -6.20 -5.20 11.82
C ILE A 90 -5.37 -5.63 10.62
N THR A 91 -5.85 -6.61 9.84
CA THR A 91 -5.14 -7.12 8.66
C THR A 91 -4.89 -6.05 7.61
N ILE A 92 -5.79 -5.07 7.49
CA ILE A 92 -5.66 -3.96 6.53
C ILE A 92 -4.94 -2.77 7.16
N THR A 93 -5.18 -2.47 8.44
CA THR A 93 -4.60 -1.31 9.11
C THR A 93 -3.09 -1.42 9.29
N LEU A 94 -2.56 -2.59 9.65
CA LEU A 94 -1.11 -2.77 9.86
C LEU A 94 -0.26 -2.45 8.61
N PRO A 95 -0.51 -3.03 7.43
CA PRO A 95 0.29 -2.73 6.23
C PRO A 95 0.10 -1.28 5.73
N ILE A 96 -1.06 -0.68 5.95
CA ILE A 96 -1.27 0.75 5.65
C ILE A 96 -0.38 1.60 6.57
N LEU A 97 -0.37 1.29 7.87
CA LEU A 97 0.40 2.06 8.84
C LEU A 97 1.91 2.00 8.54
N SER A 98 2.45 0.82 8.20
CA SER A 98 3.87 0.72 7.83
C SER A 98 4.20 1.58 6.62
N THR A 99 3.40 1.51 5.56
CA THR A 99 3.60 2.31 4.35
C THR A 99 3.59 3.82 4.64
N VAL A 100 2.69 4.27 5.53
CA VAL A 100 2.60 5.69 5.92
C VAL A 100 3.83 6.12 6.72
N ILE A 101 4.33 5.27 7.62
CA ILE A 101 5.55 5.56 8.39
C ILE A 101 6.75 5.68 7.44
N ASP A 102 6.94 4.70 6.57
CA ASP A 102 8.06 4.64 5.63
C ASP A 102 8.08 5.87 4.72
N THR A 103 6.94 6.21 4.11
CA THR A 103 6.83 7.40 3.25
C THR A 103 7.02 8.72 4.00
N SER A 104 6.63 8.79 5.28
CA SER A 104 6.84 9.96 6.12
C SER A 104 8.32 10.13 6.51
N LEU A 105 9.01 9.03 6.83
CA LEU A 105 10.44 9.05 7.16
C LEU A 105 11.26 9.42 5.93
N ASP A 106 11.01 8.77 4.80
CA ASP A 106 11.64 9.11 3.52
C ASP A 106 11.48 10.60 3.16
N GLY A 107 10.25 11.13 3.33
CA GLY A 107 9.96 12.54 3.07
C GLY A 107 10.73 13.48 3.99
N SER A 108 10.86 13.12 5.27
CA SER A 108 11.65 13.88 6.26
C SER A 108 13.13 13.88 5.90
N ASP A 109 13.69 12.71 5.63
CA ASP A 109 15.12 12.52 5.33
C ASP A 109 15.54 13.28 4.07
N ILE A 110 14.68 13.30 3.05
CA ILE A 110 14.90 14.09 1.83
C ILE A 110 14.81 15.58 2.11
N LEU A 111 13.87 16.02 2.94
CA LEU A 111 13.71 17.44 3.26
C LEU A 111 14.89 17.97 4.08
N GLU A 112 15.35 17.20 5.07
CA GLU A 112 16.52 17.52 5.88
C GLU A 112 17.78 17.56 5.02
N SER A 113 18.01 16.52 4.20
CA SER A 113 19.14 16.51 3.25
C SER A 113 19.08 17.68 2.27
N LYS A 114 17.88 18.03 1.78
CA LYS A 114 17.68 19.20 0.92
C LYS A 114 18.03 20.50 1.63
N ALA A 115 17.67 20.65 2.91
CA ALA A 115 18.00 21.83 3.68
C ALA A 115 19.52 21.95 3.89
N GLU A 116 20.19 20.87 4.26
CA GLU A 116 21.65 20.85 4.46
C GLU A 116 22.39 21.11 3.15
N ILE A 117 22.06 20.39 2.08
CA ILE A 117 22.71 20.56 0.79
C ILE A 117 22.45 21.93 0.17
N SER A 118 21.32 22.58 0.48
CA SER A 118 21.10 23.97 0.09
C SER A 118 22.12 24.93 0.71
N LYS A 119 22.65 24.63 1.92
CA LYS A 119 23.73 25.43 2.52
C LYS A 119 25.01 25.31 1.71
N LEU A 120 25.33 24.11 1.23
CA LEU A 120 26.48 23.89 0.33
C LEU A 120 26.30 24.64 -0.98
N ALA A 121 25.12 24.54 -1.61
CA ALA A 121 24.81 25.29 -2.84
C ALA A 121 24.97 26.81 -2.64
N ASN A 122 24.43 27.34 -1.54
CA ASN A 122 24.58 28.76 -1.19
C ASN A 122 26.03 29.16 -0.93
N ALA A 123 26.84 28.29 -0.32
CA ALA A 123 28.26 28.54 -0.10
C ALA A 123 29.04 28.60 -1.42
N VAL A 124 28.72 27.70 -2.36
CA VAL A 124 29.28 27.75 -3.72
C VAL A 124 28.90 29.05 -4.43
N ASP A 125 27.63 29.44 -4.39
CA ASP A 125 27.18 30.70 -4.98
C ASP A 125 27.84 31.92 -4.32
N ARG A 126 28.05 31.89 -2.99
CA ARG A 126 28.74 32.96 -2.27
C ARG A 126 30.19 33.07 -2.71
N VAL A 127 30.96 31.97 -2.66
CA VAL A 127 32.37 31.95 -3.10
C VAL A 127 32.48 32.42 -4.55
N TYR A 128 31.55 32.02 -5.42
CA TYR A 128 31.50 32.52 -6.79
C TYR A 128 31.23 34.03 -6.86
N SER A 129 30.31 34.55 -6.05
CA SER A 129 29.97 35.97 -6.02
C SER A 129 31.09 36.85 -5.45
N GLU A 130 31.86 36.33 -4.50
CA GLU A 130 33.00 37.02 -3.88
C GLU A 130 34.24 37.00 -4.78
N GLY A 131 34.34 36.01 -5.67
CA GLY A 131 35.37 35.90 -6.69
C GLY A 131 36.60 35.11 -6.24
N ARG A 132 37.65 35.16 -7.07
CA ARG A 132 38.87 34.38 -6.89
C ARG A 132 39.58 34.76 -5.59
N GLY A 133 40.11 33.76 -4.91
CA GLY A 133 40.73 33.87 -3.60
C GLY A 133 39.75 33.75 -2.44
N SER A 134 38.43 33.67 -2.69
CA SER A 134 37.43 33.41 -1.66
C SER A 134 37.46 31.94 -1.20
N LYS A 135 37.13 31.75 0.07
CA LYS A 135 36.97 30.44 0.70
C LYS A 135 35.84 30.52 1.73
N GLU A 136 34.96 29.53 1.70
CA GLU A 136 33.93 29.32 2.71
C GLU A 136 34.02 27.90 3.24
N THR A 137 33.64 27.71 4.51
CA THR A 137 33.53 26.38 5.11
C THR A 137 32.12 26.21 5.67
N VAL A 138 31.46 25.13 5.24
CA VAL A 138 30.11 24.79 5.62
C VAL A 138 30.10 23.46 6.36
N ASN A 139 29.33 23.43 7.45
CA ASN A 139 29.09 22.20 8.20
C ASN A 139 27.71 21.67 7.83
N LEU A 140 27.68 20.44 7.34
CA LEU A 140 26.48 19.75 6.89
C LEU A 140 26.19 18.61 7.85
N ASN A 141 24.98 18.53 8.40
CA ASN A 141 24.57 17.43 9.27
C ASN A 141 23.55 16.53 8.58
N LEU A 142 24.00 15.41 8.01
CA LEU A 142 23.15 14.57 7.17
C LEU A 142 22.52 13.40 7.94
N PRO A 143 21.25 13.07 7.68
CA PRO A 143 20.59 11.92 8.31
C PRO A 143 21.08 10.54 7.81
N TRP A 144 21.74 10.49 6.64
CA TRP A 144 22.24 9.28 5.97
C TRP A 144 23.42 9.57 5.02
N ASP A 145 24.07 8.52 4.52
CA ASP A 145 25.22 8.62 3.60
C ASP A 145 24.77 9.09 2.20
N LEU A 146 25.33 10.18 1.72
CA LEU A 146 24.87 10.87 0.52
C LEU A 146 25.97 10.96 -0.53
N ARG A 147 25.63 10.58 -1.76
CA ARG A 147 26.41 10.96 -2.94
C ARG A 147 25.81 12.22 -3.55
N VAL A 148 26.63 13.26 -3.64
CA VAL A 148 26.30 14.52 -4.31
C VAL A 148 27.07 14.57 -5.62
N ALA A 149 26.37 14.72 -6.73
CA ALA A 149 26.95 14.92 -8.05
C ALA A 149 26.79 16.38 -8.45
N ILE A 150 27.91 17.04 -8.76
CA ILE A 150 27.96 18.40 -9.26
C ILE A 150 28.42 18.31 -10.70
N TYR A 151 27.61 18.83 -11.61
CA TYR A 151 27.90 18.75 -13.02
C TYR A 151 27.53 20.05 -13.73
N SER A 152 28.31 20.38 -14.75
CA SER A 152 27.98 21.46 -15.66
C SER A 152 26.86 20.98 -16.58
N ASP A 153 25.68 21.55 -16.41
CA ASP A 153 24.61 21.40 -17.38
C ASP A 153 24.88 22.46 -18.45
N GLY A 154 25.58 22.04 -19.52
CA GLY A 154 26.24 22.93 -20.48
C GLY A 154 25.35 24.07 -20.99
N LEU A 155 25.98 25.08 -21.61
CA LEU A 155 25.28 26.24 -22.22
C LEU A 155 24.00 25.80 -22.95
N TYR A 156 22.85 26.02 -22.31
CA TYR A 156 21.58 25.94 -23.02
C TYR A 156 21.68 26.96 -24.16
N LEU A 157 21.28 26.56 -25.36
CA LEU A 157 21.48 27.28 -26.64
C LEU A 157 21.01 28.76 -26.67
N ASN A 158 20.43 29.29 -25.58
CA ASN A 158 19.95 30.65 -25.42
C ASN A 158 20.38 31.32 -24.07
N GLN A 159 21.34 30.77 -23.33
CA GLN A 159 21.80 31.33 -22.05
C GLN A 159 23.28 31.72 -22.13
N THR A 160 23.59 33.01 -21.97
CA THR A 160 24.94 33.57 -22.15
C THR A 160 25.92 33.19 -21.02
N THR A 161 25.43 32.64 -19.91
CA THR A 161 26.24 32.29 -18.73
C THR A 161 26.21 30.79 -18.47
N PRO A 162 27.37 30.12 -18.37
CA PRO A 162 27.42 28.72 -17.94
C PRO A 162 26.95 28.61 -16.50
N TYR A 163 26.13 27.60 -16.22
CA TYR A 163 25.67 27.28 -14.87
C TYR A 163 25.94 25.80 -14.59
N SER A 164 25.96 25.45 -13.31
CA SER A 164 26.18 24.08 -12.86
C SER A 164 24.98 23.63 -12.04
N LYS A 165 24.78 22.33 -11.94
CA LYS A 165 23.76 21.74 -11.09
C LYS A 165 24.43 20.91 -10.02
N LEU A 166 23.88 20.99 -8.82
CA LEU A 166 24.18 20.10 -7.72
C LEU A 166 22.98 19.17 -7.54
N SER A 167 23.22 17.88 -7.57
CA SER A 167 22.17 16.88 -7.45
C SER A 167 22.51 15.81 -6.43
N PHE A 168 21.49 15.26 -5.79
CA PHE A 168 21.62 14.04 -5.01
C PHE A 168 20.41 13.14 -5.23
N THR A 169 20.60 11.85 -5.03
CA THR A 169 19.54 10.84 -5.18
C THR A 169 19.38 10.06 -3.89
N HIS A 170 18.14 9.96 -3.41
CA HIS A 170 17.74 9.11 -2.28
C HIS A 170 16.98 7.89 -2.78
N VAL A 171 17.26 6.72 -2.20
CA VAL A 171 16.49 5.50 -2.40
C VAL A 171 15.39 5.45 -1.35
N LEU A 172 14.13 5.45 -1.80
CA LEU A 172 12.96 5.41 -0.96
C LEU A 172 12.72 4.00 -0.41
N SER A 173 11.95 3.90 0.66
CA SER A 173 11.60 2.65 1.34
C SER A 173 10.80 1.69 0.45
N ASP A 174 10.12 2.19 -0.59
CA ASP A 174 9.45 1.38 -1.62
C ASP A 174 10.38 0.92 -2.76
N GLY A 175 11.68 1.25 -2.68
CA GLY A 175 12.70 0.93 -3.67
C GLY A 175 12.76 1.89 -4.86
N SER A 176 11.89 2.92 -4.90
CA SER A 176 11.96 3.96 -5.92
C SER A 176 13.05 4.99 -5.60
N PHE A 177 13.39 5.85 -6.57
CA PHE A 177 14.44 6.85 -6.42
C PHE A 177 13.85 8.25 -6.51
N LYS A 178 14.36 9.17 -5.69
CA LYS A 178 14.05 10.58 -5.79
C LYS A 178 15.33 11.39 -5.91
N THR A 179 15.43 12.14 -7.00
CA THR A 179 16.53 13.08 -7.25
C THR A 179 16.09 14.49 -6.89
N VAL A 180 16.96 15.21 -6.19
CA VAL A 180 16.80 16.62 -5.85
C VAL A 180 17.93 17.38 -6.52
N GLU A 181 17.59 18.48 -7.19
CA GLU A 181 18.54 19.32 -7.93
C GLU A 181 18.52 20.76 -7.39
N PHE A 182 19.69 21.38 -7.39
CA PHE A 182 19.91 22.78 -7.09
C PHE A 182 20.67 23.40 -8.27
N ASN A 183 20.22 24.57 -8.71
CA ASN A 183 20.96 25.34 -9.69
C ASN A 183 22.04 26.13 -8.98
N LEU A 184 23.25 26.12 -9.52
CA LEU A 184 24.38 26.91 -9.08
C LEU A 184 24.68 27.98 -10.12
N SER A 185 25.03 29.17 -9.67
CA SER A 185 25.32 30.33 -10.52
C SER A 185 26.69 30.23 -11.20
N CYS A 186 27.57 29.35 -10.70
CA CYS A 186 28.89 29.08 -11.22
C CYS A 186 28.86 28.11 -12.41
N GLY A 187 29.71 28.34 -13.41
CA GLY A 187 29.94 27.42 -14.52
C GLY A 187 31.06 26.42 -14.27
N ASN A 188 31.11 25.35 -15.08
CA ASN A 188 32.25 24.44 -15.21
C ASN A 188 32.70 23.66 -13.96
N LEU A 189 31.81 23.42 -12.99
CA LEU A 189 32.07 22.43 -11.94
C LEU A 189 31.64 21.04 -12.37
N ASN A 190 32.55 20.08 -12.26
CA ASN A 190 32.28 18.66 -12.46
C ASN A 190 32.99 17.86 -11.37
N GLU A 191 32.29 17.61 -10.27
CA GLU A 191 32.82 16.94 -9.10
C GLU A 191 31.78 15.98 -8.51
N GLU A 192 32.26 14.95 -7.84
CA GLU A 192 31.43 14.06 -7.04
C GLU A 192 31.91 14.08 -5.60
N LEU A 193 30.98 14.29 -4.68
CA LEU A 193 31.26 14.36 -3.26
C LEU A 193 30.50 13.25 -2.54
N TYR A 194 31.22 12.50 -1.71
CA TYR A 194 30.66 11.48 -0.84
C TYR A 194 30.62 12.04 0.57
N LEU A 195 29.42 12.18 1.10
CA LEU A 195 29.17 12.70 2.44
C LEU A 195 28.67 11.55 3.31
N SER A 196 29.29 11.37 4.46
CA SER A 196 28.86 10.37 5.43
C SER A 196 27.68 10.87 6.26
N LYS A 197 26.90 9.96 6.83
CA LYS A 197 25.92 10.29 7.85
C LYS A 197 26.55 11.07 9.01
N GLY A 198 25.86 12.11 9.47
CA GLY A 198 26.30 12.97 10.56
C GLY A 198 26.97 14.24 10.05
N ILE A 199 27.91 14.76 10.85
CA ILE A 199 28.56 16.05 10.58
C ILE A 199 29.67 15.86 9.54
N ASN A 200 29.57 16.60 8.43
CA ASN A 200 30.60 16.71 7.41
C ASN A 200 31.03 18.17 7.31
N ASN A 201 32.32 18.42 7.40
CA ASN A 201 32.89 19.76 7.19
C ASN A 201 33.39 19.84 5.75
N ILE A 202 32.86 20.79 4.99
CA ILE A 202 33.17 20.97 3.58
C ILE A 202 33.73 22.37 3.37
N ALA A 203 34.92 22.45 2.79
CA ALA A 203 35.48 23.71 2.31
C ALA A 203 35.17 23.87 0.82
N VAL A 204 34.62 25.03 0.50
CA VAL A 204 34.47 25.51 -0.87
C VAL A 204 35.51 26.59 -1.07
N ASN A 205 36.37 26.44 -2.08
CA ASN A 205 37.43 27.39 -2.33
C ASN A 205 37.44 27.79 -3.82
N TRP A 206 37.77 29.05 -4.11
CA TRP A 206 38.13 29.46 -5.46
C TRP A 206 39.58 29.92 -5.46
N PRO A 207 40.52 29.09 -5.92
CA PRO A 207 41.93 29.45 -5.96
C PRO A 207 42.18 30.65 -6.88
N LEU A 208 43.23 31.43 -6.61
CA LEU A 208 43.63 32.55 -7.45
C LEU A 208 44.14 32.10 -8.84
N ASP A 209 44.75 30.92 -8.86
CA ASP A 209 45.48 30.39 -10.01
C ASP A 209 44.59 29.52 -10.93
N THR A 210 43.32 29.32 -10.58
CA THR A 210 42.39 28.48 -11.34
C THR A 210 41.09 29.23 -11.66
N ASP A 211 40.45 28.82 -12.74
CA ASP A 211 39.14 29.34 -13.16
C ASP A 211 37.98 28.50 -12.58
N ALA A 212 38.30 27.51 -11.73
CA ALA A 212 37.36 26.54 -11.19
C ALA A 212 37.28 26.65 -9.66
N ILE A 213 36.08 26.48 -9.13
CA ILE A 213 35.85 26.31 -7.70
C ILE A 213 36.15 24.84 -7.36
N GLU A 214 36.83 24.61 -6.23
CA GLU A 214 37.13 23.28 -5.72
C GLU A 214 36.36 23.03 -4.43
N ILE A 215 35.80 21.83 -4.28
CA ILE A 215 35.06 21.42 -3.09
C ILE A 215 35.79 20.25 -2.42
N THR A 216 36.18 20.44 -1.16
CA THR A 216 36.99 19.48 -0.41
C THR A 216 36.41 19.22 0.97
N SER A 217 36.47 17.96 1.42
CA SER A 217 36.17 17.61 2.81
C SER A 217 37.37 17.96 3.70
N VAL A 218 37.09 18.50 4.89
CA VAL A 218 38.08 19.01 5.86
C VAL A 218 38.04 18.25 7.17
#